data_AF-A0A8T4GLV6-F1
#
_entry.id   AF-A0A8T4GLV6-F1
#
_cell.length_a   1.000
_cell.length_b   1.000
_cell.length_c   1.000
_cell.angle_alpha   90.00
_cell.angle_beta   90.00
_cell.angle_gamma   90.00
#
_symmetry.space_group_name_H-M   'P 1'
#
loop_
_entity.id
_entity.type
_entity.pdbx_description
1 polymer ?
#
loop_
_entity_poly.entity_id
_entity_poly.type
_entity_poly.pdbx_seq_one_letter_code
_entity_poly.pdbx_strand_id
1 'polypeptide(L)'
;MTTGPILRIGGSADDTDSAVPAPIPPDDPEAWYAPDVRAQYESAPGVVATIRERDGGRFGYDVREPPLSPADERALETVRDHFAAVNHRRPLTRSGAVERAEAGFEPKYVRVLDRLLDTTAAARRRVDYHALCAIRLLGDRTAIALDERIAVADVGDDRELIVHTDAFAPLETGIDADAEYVERVAGERLARYPIEFAGFSIDVVVYRERLLGSDAFETKYAVLEPDLLPGDDELIRECERRIWETPVDRLVEDRTAFVAEHARRYLSRRVTAGDARDLVASGVDRVRRLLADRGVVSPAAEPTYDGDRIDDLVYYVLRDFVGEGPLTVPIRDPHLEDVEANRVDERVKVVPRPAVLSGADDEGSDDTVASSGIDPLAGGGRIPTNLAFADETRFVDVVTRLAARDGVELNASTPSAKVNLDIDGVPETVRCAVALPVISEDGPHVSIRKQAANAMTPVDLVNRGTLSTELVTLLWLLYEHHGVVLFAGPTGAGKTTLMNAHMPFIPFDDRPVSIDEGSREVRLPHETGVALTTRDHENAYKAVSMATLMTEANYLNPDVEVIAEINTPASFETFAESINTG
;
A
#
# COMPACT_ATOMS: atom_id res chain seq x y z
N MET A 1 34.79 50.72 -44.86
CA MET A 1 35.59 49.52 -44.60
C MET A 1 36.78 49.90 -43.72
N THR A 2 36.93 49.50 -42.47
CA THR A 2 36.03 49.01 -41.42
C THR A 2 36.82 49.25 -40.14
N THR A 3 36.38 50.20 -39.32
CA THR A 3 36.86 50.43 -37.95
C THR A 3 36.39 49.28 -37.07
N GLY A 4 37.29 48.39 -36.70
CA GLY A 4 37.05 47.35 -35.68
C GLY A 4 37.48 47.87 -34.31
N PRO A 5 36.60 47.88 -33.29
CA PRO A 5 37.00 48.27 -31.94
C PRO A 5 37.73 47.12 -31.23
N ILE A 6 38.88 47.43 -30.63
CA ILE A 6 39.58 46.58 -29.67
C ILE A 6 38.85 46.72 -28.34
N LEU A 7 38.19 45.64 -27.91
CA LEU A 7 37.53 45.59 -26.60
C LEU A 7 38.60 45.32 -25.54
N ARG A 8 38.91 46.35 -24.74
CA ARG A 8 39.62 46.21 -23.46
C ARG A 8 38.62 45.76 -22.41
N ILE A 9 38.80 44.59 -21.82
CA ILE A 9 38.07 44.19 -20.62
C ILE A 9 38.77 44.82 -19.42
N GLY A 10 38.13 45.85 -18.86
CA GLY A 10 38.46 46.40 -17.55
C GLY A 10 37.92 45.49 -16.46
N GLY A 11 38.71 45.28 -15.41
CA GLY A 11 38.26 44.63 -14.19
C GLY A 11 37.36 45.56 -13.40
N SER A 12 36.20 45.04 -13.00
CA SER A 12 35.46 45.44 -11.80
C SER A 12 34.77 44.20 -11.24
N ALA A 13 34.85 44.06 -9.92
CA ALA A 13 34.49 42.91 -9.12
C ALA A 13 32.98 42.61 -9.06
N ASP A 14 32.69 41.40 -8.57
CA ASP A 14 31.41 40.78 -8.23
C ASP A 14 30.55 40.26 -9.38
N ASP A 15 30.95 39.09 -9.89
CA ASP A 15 30.02 38.11 -10.47
C ASP A 15 30.60 36.69 -10.23
N THR A 16 30.30 36.11 -9.06
CA THR A 16 30.59 34.69 -8.79
C THR A 16 29.27 33.92 -8.84
N ASP A 17 28.76 33.70 -10.05
CA ASP A 17 27.78 32.67 -10.33
C ASP A 17 28.00 32.12 -11.76
N SER A 18 27.83 30.81 -11.93
CA SER A 18 28.00 30.02 -13.17
C SER A 18 29.42 29.86 -13.78
N ALA A 19 30.44 29.48 -13.00
CA ALA A 19 31.66 28.95 -13.60
C ALA A 19 31.42 27.51 -14.10
N VAL A 20 31.44 27.31 -15.42
CA VAL A 20 31.69 25.98 -16.02
C VAL A 20 32.95 25.42 -15.35
N PRO A 21 32.94 24.19 -14.79
CA PRO A 21 34.11 23.61 -14.17
C PRO A 21 35.31 23.70 -15.11
N ALA A 22 36.49 24.03 -14.58
CA ALA A 22 37.70 24.04 -15.40
C ALA A 22 37.87 22.65 -16.06
N PRO A 23 38.25 22.58 -17.34
CA PRO A 23 38.46 21.30 -18.01
C PRO A 23 39.50 20.51 -17.21
N ILE A 24 39.06 19.34 -16.74
CA ILE A 24 39.88 18.37 -16.03
C ILE A 24 41.05 17.98 -16.97
N PRO A 25 42.30 17.87 -16.51
CA PRO A 25 43.45 17.49 -17.35
C PRO A 25 43.27 16.17 -18.14
N PRO A 26 43.93 15.99 -19.29
CA PRO A 26 43.76 14.79 -20.14
C PRO A 26 44.11 13.46 -19.54
N ASP A 27 44.98 13.52 -18.56
CA ASP A 27 45.54 12.42 -17.80
C ASP A 27 44.81 12.20 -16.47
N ASP A 28 43.82 13.03 -16.17
CA ASP A 28 42.97 12.83 -15.01
C ASP A 28 42.04 11.64 -15.28
N PRO A 29 42.00 10.65 -14.39
CA PRO A 29 41.14 9.50 -14.58
C PRO A 29 39.67 9.92 -14.73
N GLU A 30 39.20 11.02 -14.14
CA GLU A 30 37.82 11.49 -14.25
C GLU A 30 37.51 12.32 -15.50
N ALA A 31 38.50 12.54 -16.38
CA ALA A 31 38.30 13.25 -17.63
C ALA A 31 37.37 12.47 -18.57
N TRP A 32 36.37 13.15 -19.16
CA TRP A 32 35.44 12.56 -20.14
C TRP A 32 36.12 11.96 -21.39
N TYR A 33 37.40 12.27 -21.56
CA TYR A 33 38.26 11.90 -22.68
C TYR A 33 39.44 11.03 -22.23
N ALA A 34 39.39 10.50 -21.01
CA ALA A 34 40.28 9.44 -20.59
C ALA A 34 40.10 8.21 -21.51
N PRO A 35 41.18 7.48 -21.85
CA PRO A 35 41.12 6.43 -22.89
C PRO A 35 40.14 5.29 -22.57
N ASP A 36 39.87 5.06 -21.29
CA ASP A 36 38.97 4.03 -20.77
C ASP A 36 37.51 4.49 -20.73
N VAL A 37 37.21 5.78 -20.83
CA VAL A 37 35.82 6.29 -20.77
C VAL A 37 35.11 6.05 -22.10
N ARG A 38 34.00 5.31 -22.05
CA ARG A 38 33.19 4.95 -23.24
C ARG A 38 31.92 5.79 -23.37
N ALA A 39 31.35 6.22 -22.25
CA ALA A 39 30.24 7.17 -22.24
C ALA A 39 30.28 7.98 -20.95
N GLN A 40 29.86 9.24 -21.03
CA GLN A 40 29.63 10.08 -19.85
C GLN A 40 28.42 10.98 -20.10
N TYR A 41 27.51 11.05 -19.14
CA TYR A 41 26.27 11.80 -19.27
C TYR A 41 25.69 12.17 -17.91
N GLU A 42 24.84 13.19 -17.90
CA GLU A 42 24.04 13.52 -16.73
C GLU A 42 22.86 12.54 -16.64
N SER A 43 22.81 11.73 -15.58
CA SER A 43 21.76 10.73 -15.36
C SER A 43 20.58 11.27 -14.56
N ALA A 44 20.84 12.24 -13.69
CA ALA A 44 19.86 13.01 -12.95
C ALA A 44 20.42 14.43 -12.69
N PRO A 45 19.61 15.44 -12.35
CA PRO A 45 20.09 16.81 -12.15
C PRO A 45 21.29 16.90 -11.19
N GLY A 46 22.46 17.26 -11.71
CA GLY A 46 23.71 17.36 -10.96
C GLY A 46 24.44 16.04 -10.68
N VAL A 47 23.98 14.93 -11.26
CA VAL A 47 24.56 13.58 -11.14
C VAL A 47 25.12 13.14 -12.49
N VAL A 48 26.41 12.79 -12.53
CA VAL A 48 27.08 12.36 -13.77
C VAL A 48 27.40 10.88 -13.69
N ALA A 49 26.84 10.10 -14.61
CA ALA A 49 27.19 8.70 -14.84
C ALA A 49 28.35 8.61 -15.84
N THR A 50 29.33 7.75 -15.54
CA THR A 50 30.49 7.47 -16.40
C THR A 50 30.61 5.97 -16.60
N ILE A 51 30.57 5.55 -17.86
CA ILE A 51 30.83 4.17 -18.28
C ILE A 51 32.30 4.05 -18.66
N ARG A 52 33.02 3.16 -17.96
CA ARG A 52 34.45 2.88 -18.22
C ARG A 52 34.65 1.47 -18.72
N GLU A 53 35.58 1.29 -19.64
CA GLU A 53 36.12 -0.03 -19.95
C GLU A 53 37.08 -0.46 -18.83
N ARG A 54 36.86 -1.67 -18.32
CA ARG A 54 37.69 -2.35 -17.32
C ARG A 54 38.48 -3.47 -18.00
N ASP A 55 39.49 -3.98 -17.28
CA ASP A 55 40.30 -5.09 -17.77
C ASP A 55 39.44 -6.30 -18.16
N GLY A 56 39.81 -6.93 -19.29
CA GLY A 56 39.10 -8.09 -19.82
C GLY A 56 37.89 -7.77 -20.71
N GLY A 57 37.73 -6.51 -21.16
CA GLY A 57 36.62 -6.10 -22.02
C GLY A 57 35.28 -5.95 -21.29
N ARG A 58 35.35 -5.79 -19.97
CA ARG A 58 34.20 -5.54 -19.10
C ARG A 58 33.94 -4.03 -19.01
N PHE A 59 32.77 -3.64 -18.54
CA PHE A 59 32.44 -2.23 -18.37
C PHE A 59 32.04 -1.97 -16.91
N GLY A 60 32.48 -0.84 -16.37
CA GLY A 60 32.10 -0.34 -15.06
C GLY A 60 31.15 0.86 -15.18
N TYR A 61 30.28 1.02 -14.19
CA TYR A 61 29.36 2.15 -14.04
C TYR A 61 29.74 2.95 -12.79
N ASP A 62 30.32 4.13 -12.99
CA ASP A 62 30.70 5.05 -11.92
C ASP A 62 29.74 6.24 -11.87
N VAL A 63 29.39 6.70 -10.66
CA VAL A 63 28.54 7.87 -10.43
C VAL A 63 29.32 8.96 -9.72
N ARG A 64 29.15 10.21 -10.16
CA ARG A 64 29.55 11.40 -9.43
C ARG A 64 28.36 12.26 -9.07
N GLU A 65 28.12 12.41 -7.77
CA GLU A 65 27.05 13.22 -7.19
C GLU A 65 27.48 14.68 -6.90
N PRO A 66 26.55 15.60 -6.56
CA PRO A 66 26.90 16.96 -6.18
C PRO A 66 27.87 17.00 -4.98
N PRO A 67 29.02 17.68 -5.09
CA PRO A 67 30.06 17.64 -4.05
C PRO A 67 29.66 18.45 -2.82
N LEU A 68 29.78 17.86 -1.63
CA LEU A 68 29.53 18.55 -0.36
C LEU A 68 30.80 19.25 0.12
N SER A 69 30.67 20.51 0.55
CA SER A 69 31.70 21.16 1.35
C SER A 69 31.62 20.68 2.81
N PRO A 70 32.65 20.87 3.65
CA PRO A 70 32.57 20.52 5.07
C PRO A 70 31.44 21.23 5.83
N ALA A 71 30.96 22.38 5.33
CA ALA A 71 29.79 23.06 5.91
C ALA A 71 28.48 22.38 5.48
N ASP A 72 28.39 21.92 4.24
CA ASP A 72 27.23 21.17 3.73
C ASP A 72 27.13 19.81 4.43
N GLU A 73 28.25 19.14 4.70
CA GLU A 73 28.29 17.88 5.46
C GLU A 73 27.70 18.03 6.87
N ARG A 74 28.09 19.08 7.61
CA ARG A 74 27.54 19.36 8.96
C ARG A 74 26.04 19.70 8.91
N ALA A 75 25.62 20.43 7.88
CA ALA A 75 24.22 20.74 7.65
C ALA A 75 23.41 19.46 7.38
N LEU A 76 23.93 18.57 6.53
CA LEU A 76 23.32 17.27 6.24
C LEU A 76 23.29 16.35 7.47
N GLU A 77 24.34 16.34 8.29
CA GLU A 77 24.39 15.59 9.55
C GLU A 77 23.29 16.06 10.52
N THR A 78 23.10 17.37 10.66
CA THR A 78 22.01 17.95 11.47
C THR A 78 20.63 17.47 11.00
N VAL A 79 20.42 17.39 9.69
CA VAL A 79 19.17 16.88 9.10
C VAL A 79 19.03 15.38 9.38
N ARG A 80 20.08 14.58 9.16
CA ARG A 80 20.08 13.14 9.45
C ARG A 80 19.78 12.86 10.92
N ASP A 81 20.40 13.57 11.84
CA ASP A 81 20.19 13.43 13.29
C ASP A 81 18.74 13.75 13.69
N HIS A 82 18.16 14.82 13.12
CA HIS A 82 16.77 15.18 13.38
C HIS A 82 15.81 14.05 12.95
N PHE A 83 16.10 13.41 11.83
CA PHE A 83 15.24 12.38 11.23
C PHE A 83 15.63 10.95 11.60
N ALA A 84 16.68 10.74 12.39
CA ALA A 84 17.23 9.41 12.73
C ALA A 84 16.27 8.52 13.52
N ALA A 85 15.38 9.13 14.32
CA ALA A 85 14.41 8.40 15.14
C ALA A 85 13.16 7.97 14.35
N VAL A 86 13.06 8.32 13.07
CA VAL A 86 11.87 8.06 12.24
C VAL A 86 12.20 7.04 11.17
N ASN A 87 11.39 5.99 11.11
CA ASN A 87 11.41 5.06 9.98
C ASN A 87 10.69 5.69 8.79
N HIS A 88 11.44 6.32 7.90
CA HIS A 88 10.92 6.88 6.66
C HIS A 88 10.57 5.77 5.68
N ARG A 89 9.39 5.85 5.06
CA ARG A 89 9.04 4.93 3.99
C ARG A 89 9.88 5.23 2.76
N ARG A 90 10.70 4.26 2.36
CA ARG A 90 11.52 4.33 1.14
C ARG A 90 10.75 3.86 -0.09
N PRO A 91 11.13 4.29 -1.31
CA PRO A 91 10.54 3.78 -2.52
C PRO A 91 10.75 2.26 -2.60
N LEU A 92 9.77 1.54 -3.12
CA LEU A 92 9.79 0.07 -3.17
C LEU A 92 10.38 -0.44 -4.48
N THR A 93 10.37 0.41 -5.50
CA THR A 93 10.80 0.11 -6.86
C THR A 93 11.60 1.29 -7.39
N ARG A 94 12.34 1.05 -8.47
CA ARG A 94 13.04 2.09 -9.21
C ARG A 94 12.09 3.18 -9.73
N SER A 95 10.95 2.78 -10.31
CA SER A 95 9.92 3.74 -10.76
C SER A 95 9.41 4.62 -9.63
N GLY A 96 9.19 4.06 -8.43
CA GLY A 96 8.80 4.84 -7.27
C GLY A 96 9.90 5.79 -6.77
N ALA A 97 11.18 5.45 -6.99
CA ALA A 97 12.29 6.33 -6.66
C ALA A 97 12.35 7.53 -7.62
N VAL A 98 12.14 7.30 -8.92
CA VAL A 98 12.03 8.36 -9.94
C VAL A 98 10.89 9.32 -9.61
N GLU A 99 9.66 8.81 -9.45
CA GLU A 99 8.48 9.62 -9.13
C GLU A 99 8.69 10.50 -7.89
N ARG A 100 9.32 9.93 -6.85
CA ARG A 100 9.57 10.66 -5.62
C ARG A 100 10.72 11.68 -5.75
N ALA A 101 11.74 11.38 -6.54
CA ALA A 101 12.82 12.32 -6.80
C ALA A 101 12.33 13.55 -7.58
N GLU A 102 11.43 13.33 -8.55
CA GLU A 102 10.78 14.40 -9.30
C GLU A 102 9.85 15.25 -8.43
N ALA A 103 9.09 14.61 -7.52
CA ALA A 103 8.23 15.32 -6.58
C ALA A 103 9.02 16.11 -5.52
N GLY A 104 10.21 15.62 -5.14
CA GLY A 104 11.03 16.21 -4.10
C GLY A 104 10.45 16.02 -2.69
N PHE A 105 10.73 16.96 -1.80
CA PHE A 105 10.21 16.93 -0.43
C PHE A 105 8.77 17.42 -0.36
N GLU A 106 7.92 16.69 0.36
CA GLU A 106 6.58 17.14 0.71
C GLU A 106 6.65 18.41 1.58
N PRO A 107 5.63 19.31 1.54
CA PRO A 107 5.68 20.61 2.21
C PRO A 107 6.04 20.55 3.71
N LYS A 108 5.60 19.50 4.41
CA LYS A 108 5.92 19.25 5.83
C LYS A 108 7.42 19.06 6.08
N TYR A 109 8.14 18.40 5.17
CA TYR A 109 9.60 18.24 5.25
C TYR A 109 10.32 19.54 4.90
N VAL A 110 9.90 20.24 3.84
CA VAL A 110 10.49 21.54 3.46
C VAL A 110 10.48 22.52 4.64
N ARG A 111 9.34 22.59 5.36
CA ARG A 111 9.22 23.42 6.57
C ARG A 111 10.18 23.03 7.70
N VAL A 112 10.50 21.75 7.85
CA VAL A 112 11.49 21.29 8.85
C VAL A 112 12.90 21.62 8.37
N LEU A 113 13.22 21.34 7.11
CA LEU A 113 14.52 21.64 6.54
C LEU A 113 14.84 23.14 6.58
N ASP A 114 13.86 24.01 6.29
CA ASP A 114 14.00 25.48 6.39
C ASP A 114 14.27 25.97 7.82
N ARG A 115 13.89 25.18 8.84
CA ARG A 115 14.21 25.48 10.24
C ARG A 115 15.59 24.98 10.65
N LEU A 116 16.02 23.85 10.11
CA LEU A 116 17.30 23.22 10.44
C LEU A 116 18.48 23.85 9.69
N LEU A 117 18.24 24.34 8.48
CA LEU A 117 19.28 24.75 7.55
C LEU A 117 19.32 26.27 7.38
N ASP A 118 20.43 26.87 7.79
CA ASP A 118 20.78 28.27 7.48
C ASP A 118 21.95 28.29 6.48
N THR A 119 21.63 28.16 5.19
CA THR A 119 22.63 28.00 4.12
C THR A 119 22.30 28.85 2.89
N THR A 120 23.31 29.07 2.03
CA THR A 120 23.10 29.75 0.74
C THR A 120 22.25 28.89 -0.20
N ALA A 121 21.59 29.50 -1.20
CA ALA A 121 20.77 28.74 -2.16
C ALA A 121 21.55 27.61 -2.87
N ALA A 122 22.83 27.83 -3.18
CA ALA A 122 23.68 26.81 -3.81
C ALA A 122 24.02 25.66 -2.85
N ALA A 123 24.34 25.97 -1.58
CA ALA A 123 24.55 24.96 -0.53
C ALA A 123 23.25 24.19 -0.26
N ARG A 124 22.11 24.90 -0.20
CA ARG A 124 20.80 24.31 0.02
C ARG A 124 20.45 23.27 -1.02
N ARG A 125 20.65 23.55 -2.32
CA ARG A 125 20.42 22.57 -3.40
C ARG A 125 21.21 21.26 -3.22
N ARG A 126 22.48 21.36 -2.79
CA ARG A 126 23.33 20.18 -2.57
C ARG A 126 22.91 19.40 -1.33
N VAL A 127 22.64 20.11 -0.23
CA VAL A 127 22.16 19.49 1.01
C VAL A 127 20.80 18.83 0.78
N ASP A 128 19.88 19.47 0.05
CA ASP A 128 18.55 18.92 -0.26
C ASP A 128 18.64 17.66 -1.10
N TYR A 129 19.50 17.62 -2.12
CA TYR A 129 19.75 16.39 -2.89
C TYR A 129 20.16 15.24 -1.97
N HIS A 130 21.20 15.45 -1.16
CA HIS A 130 21.73 14.41 -0.27
C HIS A 130 20.77 14.04 0.86
N ALA A 131 20.00 15.01 1.36
CA ALA A 131 18.94 14.77 2.34
C ALA A 131 17.80 13.96 1.73
N LEU A 132 17.39 14.24 0.49
CA LEU A 132 16.36 13.49 -0.21
C LEU A 132 16.81 12.06 -0.47
N CYS A 133 18.05 11.87 -0.96
CA CYS A 133 18.69 10.55 -1.07
C CYS A 133 18.67 9.79 0.26
N ALA A 134 19.15 10.46 1.32
CA ALA A 134 19.33 9.85 2.62
C ALA A 134 18.04 9.62 3.42
N ILE A 135 16.95 10.34 3.16
CA ILE A 135 15.71 10.28 3.98
C ILE A 135 14.50 9.76 3.21
N ARG A 136 14.40 10.05 1.91
CA ARG A 136 13.20 9.77 1.11
C ARG A 136 13.43 8.83 -0.07
N LEU A 137 14.67 8.62 -0.51
CA LEU A 137 15.04 7.74 -1.63
C LEU A 137 15.96 6.59 -1.16
N LEU A 138 16.75 5.99 -2.05
CA LEU A 138 17.47 4.73 -1.83
C LEU A 138 18.93 4.93 -1.37
N GLY A 139 19.22 6.02 -0.64
CA GLY A 139 20.57 6.33 -0.18
C GLY A 139 21.55 6.45 -1.36
N ASP A 140 22.73 5.84 -1.23
CA ASP A 140 23.78 5.88 -2.28
C ASP A 140 23.36 5.19 -3.60
N ARG A 141 22.26 4.43 -3.60
CA ARG A 141 21.75 3.71 -4.78
C ARG A 141 20.78 4.57 -5.58
N THR A 142 20.44 5.76 -5.07
CA THR A 142 19.51 6.68 -5.71
C THR A 142 19.98 7.03 -7.13
N ALA A 143 21.25 7.34 -7.31
CA ALA A 143 21.77 7.72 -8.63
C ALA A 143 21.63 6.62 -9.71
N ILE A 144 21.73 5.35 -9.32
CA ILE A 144 21.50 4.21 -10.22
C ILE A 144 20.00 4.07 -10.50
N ALA A 145 19.17 4.18 -9.46
CA ALA A 145 17.72 4.11 -9.64
C ALA A 145 17.18 5.22 -10.56
N LEU A 146 17.76 6.42 -10.50
CA LEU A 146 17.31 7.56 -11.30
C LEU A 146 17.81 7.57 -12.74
N ASP A 147 18.81 6.76 -13.10
CA ASP A 147 19.30 6.73 -14.49
C ASP A 147 18.34 5.95 -15.38
N GLU A 148 17.48 6.65 -16.12
CA GLU A 148 16.50 6.07 -17.06
C GLU A 148 17.12 5.15 -18.12
N ARG A 149 18.41 5.31 -18.45
CA ARG A 149 19.09 4.49 -19.48
C ARG A 149 19.38 3.08 -19.02
N ILE A 150 19.32 2.82 -17.72
CA ILE A 150 19.40 1.48 -17.18
C ILE A 150 18.08 0.79 -17.51
N ALA A 151 18.10 -0.25 -18.33
CA ALA A 151 16.93 -1.03 -18.69
C ALA A 151 16.69 -2.15 -17.67
N VAL A 152 17.77 -2.78 -17.21
CA VAL A 152 17.71 -3.93 -16.28
C VAL A 152 18.78 -3.76 -15.20
N ALA A 153 18.43 -4.10 -13.97
CA ALA A 153 19.37 -4.26 -12.87
C ALA A 153 19.20 -5.69 -12.32
N ASP A 154 20.30 -6.39 -12.11
CA ASP A 154 20.36 -7.77 -11.65
C ASP A 154 21.57 -7.98 -10.71
N VAL A 155 21.68 -9.13 -10.07
CA VAL A 155 22.87 -9.49 -9.28
C VAL A 155 23.70 -10.51 -10.04
N GLY A 156 24.95 -10.16 -10.31
CA GLY A 156 25.92 -11.04 -10.95
C GLY A 156 26.39 -12.18 -10.06
N ASP A 157 27.13 -13.11 -10.67
CA ASP A 157 27.66 -14.31 -10.01
C ASP A 157 28.52 -14.00 -8.76
N ASP A 158 29.18 -12.84 -8.75
CA ASP A 158 30.06 -12.38 -7.66
C ASP A 158 29.33 -11.64 -6.54
N ARG A 159 27.98 -11.74 -6.46
CA ARG A 159 27.13 -10.98 -5.50
C ARG A 159 27.32 -9.47 -5.65
N GLU A 160 27.41 -9.00 -6.88
CA GLU A 160 27.50 -7.58 -7.21
C GLU A 160 26.26 -7.14 -7.98
N LEU A 161 25.74 -5.95 -7.71
CA LEU A 161 24.72 -5.33 -8.54
C LEU A 161 25.32 -5.01 -9.92
N ILE A 162 24.74 -5.63 -10.94
CA ILE A 162 25.05 -5.39 -12.35
C ILE A 162 23.89 -4.64 -12.96
N VAL A 163 24.20 -3.64 -13.79
CA VAL A 163 23.20 -2.90 -14.56
C VAL A 163 23.40 -3.08 -16.05
N HIS A 164 22.32 -2.97 -16.80
CA HIS A 164 22.31 -3.08 -18.25
C HIS A 164 21.67 -1.84 -18.81
N THR A 165 22.38 -1.18 -19.73
CA THR A 165 21.84 -0.06 -20.50
C THR A 165 21.56 -0.52 -21.93
N ASP A 166 20.87 0.31 -22.70
CA ASP A 166 20.59 0.03 -24.12
C ASP A 166 21.87 -0.16 -24.96
N ALA A 167 22.98 0.44 -24.54
CA ALA A 167 24.24 0.46 -25.29
C ALA A 167 25.35 -0.42 -24.67
N PHE A 168 25.28 -0.72 -23.38
CA PHE A 168 26.32 -1.44 -22.65
C PHE A 168 25.71 -2.43 -21.66
N ALA A 169 26.18 -3.68 -21.73
CA ALA A 169 25.77 -4.79 -20.88
C ALA A 169 26.85 -5.88 -20.87
N PRO A 170 27.17 -6.49 -19.72
CA PRO A 170 26.87 -6.05 -18.35
C PRO A 170 27.74 -4.86 -17.90
N LEU A 171 27.24 -4.05 -16.98
CA LEU A 171 27.98 -2.98 -16.30
C LEU A 171 28.14 -3.31 -14.80
N GLU A 172 29.39 -3.45 -14.35
CA GLU A 172 29.78 -3.64 -12.95
C GLU A 172 29.65 -2.30 -12.18
N THR A 173 28.90 -2.28 -11.08
CA THR A 173 28.66 -1.05 -10.28
C THR A 173 29.56 -0.92 -9.06
N GLY A 174 30.24 -2.00 -8.67
CA GLY A 174 30.99 -2.13 -7.42
C GLY A 174 30.11 -2.22 -6.17
N ILE A 175 28.78 -2.34 -6.32
CA ILE A 175 27.85 -2.38 -5.19
C ILE A 175 27.56 -3.83 -4.83
N ASP A 176 27.80 -4.16 -3.56
CA ASP A 176 27.47 -5.47 -2.99
C ASP A 176 25.96 -5.76 -3.06
N ALA A 177 25.59 -6.98 -3.42
CA ALA A 177 24.20 -7.42 -3.53
C ALA A 177 23.44 -7.40 -2.20
N ASP A 178 24.15 -7.45 -1.06
CA ASP A 178 23.58 -7.33 0.29
C ASP A 178 23.49 -5.88 0.77
N ALA A 179 23.91 -4.91 -0.05
CA ALA A 179 23.77 -3.51 0.31
C ALA A 179 22.28 -3.11 0.42
N GLU A 180 22.02 -2.17 1.33
CA GLU A 180 20.66 -1.71 1.61
C GLU A 180 19.98 -1.19 0.32
N TYR A 181 18.74 -1.61 0.09
CA TYR A 181 17.87 -1.17 -1.02
C TYR A 181 18.24 -1.65 -2.42
N VAL A 182 19.26 -2.50 -2.58
CA VAL A 182 19.62 -3.05 -3.91
C VAL A 182 18.44 -3.79 -4.54
N GLU A 183 17.65 -4.49 -3.73
CA GLU A 183 16.44 -5.21 -4.16
C GLU A 183 15.37 -4.30 -4.76
N ARG A 184 15.33 -3.03 -4.33
CA ARG A 184 14.36 -2.03 -4.82
C ARG A 184 14.80 -1.40 -6.13
N VAL A 185 16.10 -1.34 -6.39
CA VAL A 185 16.66 -0.88 -7.67
C VAL A 185 16.31 -1.87 -8.78
N ALA A 186 16.39 -3.18 -8.49
CA ALA A 186 15.96 -4.25 -9.37
C ALA A 186 14.45 -4.55 -9.30
N GLY A 187 13.71 -3.83 -8.44
CA GLY A 187 12.30 -4.07 -8.17
C GLY A 187 11.37 -3.55 -9.25
N GLU A 188 10.38 -4.36 -9.62
CA GLU A 188 9.35 -4.06 -10.62
C GLU A 188 8.00 -3.79 -9.95
N ARG A 189 7.33 -2.71 -10.36
CA ARG A 189 5.96 -2.42 -9.91
C ARG A 189 4.98 -3.21 -10.78
N LEU A 190 4.15 -4.04 -10.16
CA LEU A 190 3.12 -4.84 -10.83
C LEU A 190 1.78 -4.12 -10.91
N ALA A 191 1.41 -3.40 -9.85
CA ALA A 191 0.16 -2.64 -9.77
C ALA A 191 0.28 -1.47 -8.80
N ARG A 192 -0.51 -0.41 -9.03
CA ARG A 192 -0.73 0.68 -8.07
C ARG A 192 -2.15 1.18 -8.15
N TYR A 193 -2.85 1.20 -7.03
CA TYR A 193 -4.23 1.69 -6.97
C TYR A 193 -4.54 2.27 -5.59
N PRO A 194 -5.47 3.24 -5.50
CA PRO A 194 -5.89 3.83 -4.23
C PRO A 194 -6.96 2.99 -3.52
N ILE A 195 -6.94 3.01 -2.19
CA ILE A 195 -7.99 2.48 -1.32
C ILE A 195 -8.52 3.62 -0.43
N GLU A 196 -9.84 3.81 -0.45
CA GLU A 196 -10.50 4.86 0.32
C GLU A 196 -10.78 4.43 1.77
N PHE A 197 -10.48 5.33 2.71
CA PHE A 197 -10.85 5.18 4.11
C PHE A 197 -11.07 6.54 4.77
N ALA A 198 -12.27 6.76 5.32
CA ALA A 198 -12.62 7.97 6.08
C ALA A 198 -12.27 9.31 5.38
N GLY A 199 -12.38 9.35 4.04
CA GLY A 199 -12.04 10.51 3.22
C GLY A 199 -10.56 10.64 2.84
N PHE A 200 -9.75 9.63 3.15
CA PHE A 200 -8.35 9.51 2.74
C PHE A 200 -8.21 8.45 1.65
N SER A 201 -7.47 8.79 0.60
CA SER A 201 -7.03 7.87 -0.45
C SER A 201 -5.65 7.34 -0.11
N ILE A 202 -5.54 6.05 0.21
CA ILE A 202 -4.28 5.39 0.56
C ILE A 202 -3.84 4.50 -0.59
N ASP A 203 -2.69 4.82 -1.18
CA ASP A 203 -2.14 4.02 -2.27
C ASP A 203 -1.69 2.64 -1.78
N VAL A 204 -1.94 1.64 -2.61
CA VAL A 204 -1.39 0.30 -2.50
C VAL A 204 -0.46 0.08 -3.69
N VAL A 205 0.69 -0.54 -3.43
CA VAL A 205 1.63 -0.96 -4.47
C VAL A 205 1.91 -2.45 -4.32
N VAL A 206 1.66 -3.20 -5.40
CA VAL A 206 2.12 -4.59 -5.52
C VAL A 206 3.38 -4.58 -6.38
N TYR A 207 4.45 -5.18 -5.87
CA TYR A 207 5.75 -5.14 -6.52
C TYR A 207 6.50 -6.45 -6.38
N ARG A 208 7.48 -6.67 -7.26
CA ARG A 208 8.32 -7.86 -7.32
C ARG A 208 9.77 -7.49 -7.15
N GLU A 209 10.46 -8.13 -6.22
CA GLU A 209 11.90 -7.98 -6.01
C GLU A 209 12.63 -9.13 -6.72
N ARG A 210 13.48 -8.82 -7.70
CA ARG A 210 14.13 -9.84 -8.56
C ARG A 210 15.43 -10.42 -8.00
N LEU A 211 15.72 -10.23 -6.70
CA LEU A 211 16.96 -10.72 -6.09
C LEU A 211 16.76 -12.04 -5.35
N LEU A 212 17.53 -13.05 -5.72
CA LEU A 212 17.54 -14.36 -5.07
C LEU A 212 18.25 -14.28 -3.71
N GLY A 213 17.54 -14.63 -2.63
CA GLY A 213 18.15 -15.01 -1.35
C GLY A 213 17.97 -14.07 -0.16
N SER A 214 17.29 -12.93 -0.29
CA SER A 214 16.98 -12.03 0.84
C SER A 214 15.63 -12.32 1.51
N ASP A 215 14.62 -12.72 0.72
CA ASP A 215 13.28 -13.07 1.19
C ASP A 215 12.79 -14.31 0.40
N ALA A 216 11.99 -15.16 1.06
CA ALA A 216 11.34 -16.28 0.37
C ALA A 216 10.21 -15.81 -0.56
N PHE A 217 9.75 -14.57 -0.39
CA PHE A 217 8.68 -13.96 -1.15
C PHE A 217 9.24 -12.95 -2.16
N GLU A 218 9.15 -13.30 -3.44
CA GLU A 218 9.54 -12.43 -4.55
C GLU A 218 8.54 -11.29 -4.75
N THR A 219 7.24 -11.57 -4.59
CA THR A 219 6.15 -10.57 -4.73
C THR A 219 5.70 -10.09 -3.36
N LYS A 220 5.46 -8.79 -3.23
CA LYS A 220 5.10 -8.12 -1.98
C LYS A 220 3.98 -7.10 -2.20
N TYR A 221 3.21 -6.86 -1.14
CA TYR A 221 2.11 -5.89 -1.11
C TYR A 221 2.45 -4.78 -0.13
N ALA A 222 2.38 -3.52 -0.54
CA ALA A 222 2.69 -2.42 0.35
C ALA A 222 1.56 -1.41 0.42
N VAL A 223 1.12 -1.10 1.63
CA VAL A 223 0.24 0.02 1.91
C VAL A 223 1.08 1.27 2.12
N LEU A 224 0.81 2.28 1.32
CA LEU A 224 1.50 3.55 1.33
C LEU A 224 0.80 4.54 2.27
N GLU A 225 0.77 4.24 3.57
CA GLU A 225 0.29 5.16 4.60
C GLU A 225 1.12 6.45 4.71
N PRO A 226 0.54 7.59 5.16
CA PRO A 226 1.26 8.85 5.24
C PRO A 226 2.49 8.81 6.14
N ASP A 227 3.61 9.39 5.70
CA ASP A 227 4.83 9.38 6.51
C ASP A 227 4.70 10.26 7.77
N LEU A 228 5.18 9.76 8.91
CA LEU A 228 5.21 10.50 10.17
C LEU A 228 6.52 11.29 10.34
N LEU A 229 6.47 12.43 11.00
CA LEU A 229 7.63 13.23 11.42
C LEU A 229 8.08 12.84 12.84
N PRO A 230 9.31 13.23 13.26
CA PRO A 230 9.79 12.92 14.61
C PRO A 230 8.82 13.44 15.69
N GLY A 231 8.39 12.54 16.58
CA GLY A 231 7.45 12.85 17.67
C GLY A 231 5.96 12.69 17.34
N ASP A 232 5.61 12.41 16.09
CA ASP A 232 4.20 12.28 15.67
C ASP A 232 3.49 11.08 16.33
N ASP A 233 4.17 9.95 16.53
CA ASP A 233 3.62 8.79 17.26
C ASP A 233 3.21 9.13 18.70
N GLU A 234 3.90 10.06 19.36
CA GLU A 234 3.52 10.53 20.69
C GLU A 234 2.27 11.42 20.62
N LEU A 235 2.18 12.30 19.62
CA LEU A 235 1.00 13.14 19.38
C LEU A 235 -0.25 12.31 19.09
N ILE A 236 -0.12 11.28 18.26
CA ILE A 236 -1.20 10.32 17.97
C ILE A 236 -1.67 9.67 19.27
N ARG A 237 -0.77 9.05 20.03
CA ARG A 237 -1.11 8.39 21.31
C ARG A 237 -1.72 9.34 22.35
N GLU A 238 -1.26 10.60 22.42
CA GLU A 238 -1.86 11.60 23.32
C GLU A 238 -3.27 11.97 22.86
N CYS A 239 -3.48 12.15 21.55
CA CYS A 239 -4.77 12.45 20.94
C CYS A 239 -5.79 11.32 21.16
N GLU A 240 -5.38 10.09 20.88
CA GLU A 240 -6.16 8.88 21.12
C GLU A 240 -6.68 8.80 22.56
N ARG A 241 -5.78 8.97 23.54
CA ARG A 241 -6.14 8.95 24.97
C ARG A 241 -7.14 10.05 25.32
N ARG A 242 -6.97 11.24 24.75
CA ARG A 242 -7.88 12.37 24.97
C ARG A 242 -9.26 12.13 24.38
N ILE A 243 -9.34 11.52 23.21
CA ILE A 243 -10.62 11.15 22.60
C ILE A 243 -11.33 10.12 23.48
N TRP A 244 -10.61 9.11 23.96
CA TRP A 244 -11.16 8.10 24.88
C TRP A 244 -11.69 8.70 26.19
N GLU A 245 -10.99 9.70 26.75
CA GLU A 245 -11.40 10.41 27.97
C GLU A 245 -12.55 11.41 27.76
N THR A 246 -12.94 11.70 26.52
CA THR A 246 -13.95 12.71 26.23
C THR A 246 -15.34 12.18 26.61
N PRO A 247 -16.04 12.83 27.57
CA PRO A 247 -17.40 12.42 27.91
C PRO A 247 -18.33 12.67 26.73
N VAL A 248 -19.05 11.63 26.33
CA VAL A 248 -20.02 11.66 25.24
C VAL A 248 -21.40 11.85 25.85
N ASP A 249 -21.82 13.12 25.98
CA ASP A 249 -23.09 13.50 26.62
C ASP A 249 -24.31 13.34 25.68
N ARG A 250 -24.09 12.92 24.41
CA ARG A 250 -25.12 12.74 23.38
C ARG A 250 -24.81 11.53 22.50
N LEU A 251 -25.84 10.94 21.90
CA LEU A 251 -25.66 9.87 20.91
C LEU A 251 -24.79 10.39 19.75
N VAL A 252 -23.71 9.66 19.46
CA VAL A 252 -22.85 9.93 18.30
C VAL A 252 -23.44 9.18 17.11
N GLU A 253 -24.08 9.92 16.20
CA GLU A 253 -24.70 9.35 14.99
C GLU A 253 -23.65 8.98 13.94
N ASP A 254 -22.60 9.79 13.80
CA ASP A 254 -21.44 9.53 12.93
C ASP A 254 -20.16 9.51 13.76
N ARG A 255 -19.68 8.29 14.04
CA ARG A 255 -18.46 8.08 14.82
C ARG A 255 -17.22 8.61 14.10
N THR A 256 -17.15 8.46 12.78
CA THR A 256 -16.00 8.85 11.97
C THR A 256 -15.83 10.36 11.99
N ALA A 257 -16.91 11.11 11.70
CA ALA A 257 -16.89 12.56 11.74
C ALA A 257 -16.58 13.10 13.14
N PHE A 258 -17.17 12.50 14.18
CA PHE A 258 -16.92 12.88 15.57
C PHE A 258 -15.44 12.74 15.94
N VAL A 259 -14.82 11.58 15.66
CA VAL A 259 -13.41 11.33 15.96
C VAL A 259 -12.51 12.27 15.13
N ALA A 260 -12.80 12.45 13.85
CA ALA A 260 -12.03 13.34 12.97
C ALA A 260 -12.02 14.79 13.46
N GLU A 261 -13.17 15.34 13.85
CA GLU A 261 -13.28 16.72 14.35
C GLU A 261 -12.49 16.90 15.66
N HIS A 262 -12.64 15.94 16.59
CA HIS A 262 -11.94 15.98 17.87
C HIS A 262 -10.43 15.88 17.70
N ALA A 263 -9.98 14.96 16.83
CA ALA A 263 -8.58 14.79 16.50
C ALA A 263 -8.00 16.05 15.86
N ARG A 264 -8.61 16.57 14.79
CA ARG A 264 -8.18 17.81 14.10
C ARG A 264 -8.04 18.96 15.09
N ARG A 265 -9.06 19.18 15.93
CA ARG A 265 -9.06 20.28 16.92
C ARG A 265 -7.95 20.14 17.95
N TYR A 266 -7.72 18.93 18.46
CA TYR A 266 -6.70 18.68 19.46
C TYR A 266 -5.28 18.80 18.87
N LEU A 267 -5.02 18.12 17.74
CA LEU A 267 -3.73 18.09 17.07
C LEU A 267 -3.31 19.47 16.57
N SER A 268 -4.23 20.24 15.97
CA SER A 268 -3.95 21.62 15.54
C SER A 268 -3.41 22.48 16.69
N ARG A 269 -3.98 22.35 17.90
CA ARG A 269 -3.52 23.09 19.09
C ARG A 269 -2.15 22.64 19.56
N ARG A 270 -1.86 21.33 19.54
CA ARG A 270 -0.59 20.77 20.02
C ARG A 270 0.57 21.06 19.08
N VAL A 271 0.39 20.86 17.77
CA VAL A 271 1.41 21.12 16.74
C VAL A 271 1.81 22.60 16.75
N THR A 272 0.84 23.52 16.71
CA THR A 272 1.10 24.96 16.74
C THR A 272 1.86 25.40 18.00
N ALA A 273 1.52 24.83 19.16
CA ALA A 273 2.20 25.15 20.41
C ALA A 273 3.64 24.60 20.47
N GLY A 274 3.91 23.48 19.79
CA GLY A 274 5.26 22.94 19.61
C GLY A 274 6.11 23.84 18.70
N ASP A 275 5.61 24.15 17.51
CA ASP A 275 6.31 24.99 16.53
C ASP A 275 6.67 26.37 17.11
N ALA A 276 5.77 26.98 17.87
CA ALA A 276 6.04 28.26 18.53
C ALA A 276 7.16 28.19 19.58
N ARG A 277 7.26 27.08 20.33
CA ARG A 277 8.34 26.88 21.32
C ARG A 277 9.69 26.67 20.63
N ASP A 278 9.71 25.91 19.54
CA ASP A 278 10.94 25.62 18.79
C ASP A 278 11.47 26.85 18.05
N LEU A 279 10.58 27.69 17.50
CA LEU A 279 10.94 28.98 16.90
C LEU A 279 11.53 29.97 17.92
N VAL A 280 11.02 29.97 19.16
CA VAL A 280 11.55 30.78 20.25
C VAL A 280 12.90 30.23 20.76
N ALA A 281 13.05 28.91 20.81
CA ALA A 281 14.28 28.23 21.23
C ALA A 281 15.42 28.42 20.22
N SER A 282 15.12 28.38 18.91
CA SER A 282 16.09 28.61 17.82
C SER A 282 16.56 30.07 17.69
N GLY A 283 16.05 31.00 18.50
CA GLY A 283 16.48 32.41 18.51
C GLY A 283 16.02 33.24 17.29
N VAL A 284 15.50 32.58 16.25
CA VAL A 284 14.95 33.16 15.01
C VAL A 284 13.88 34.20 15.31
N ASP A 285 13.02 33.91 16.29
CA ASP A 285 11.92 34.80 16.69
C ASP A 285 12.42 36.12 17.32
N ARG A 286 13.57 36.07 17.99
CA ARG A 286 14.20 37.23 18.64
C ARG A 286 14.80 38.18 17.60
N VAL A 287 15.43 37.62 16.58
CA VAL A 287 16.03 38.37 15.47
C VAL A 287 14.95 38.92 14.53
N ARG A 288 13.95 38.10 14.16
CA ARG A 288 12.81 38.57 13.34
C ARG A 288 12.02 39.69 14.01
N ARG A 289 11.76 39.63 15.31
CA ARG A 289 11.12 40.75 16.03
C ARG A 289 11.97 42.02 16.03
N LEU A 290 13.29 41.90 16.23
CA LEU A 290 14.21 43.04 16.17
C LEU A 290 14.33 43.67 14.76
N LEU A 291 14.07 42.89 13.71
CA LEU A 291 14.04 43.35 12.32
C LEU A 291 12.67 43.92 11.92
N ALA A 292 11.57 43.33 12.43
CA ALA A 292 10.22 43.84 12.26
C ALA A 292 9.98 45.16 13.00
N ASP A 293 10.51 45.30 14.24
CA ASP A 293 10.50 46.55 15.01
C ASP A 293 11.31 47.67 14.32
N ARG A 294 12.24 47.31 13.44
CA ARG A 294 13.00 48.24 12.60
C ARG A 294 12.40 48.44 11.21
N GLY A 295 11.24 47.84 10.92
CA GLY A 295 10.55 47.96 9.63
C GLY A 295 11.27 47.31 8.44
N VAL A 296 12.24 46.41 8.71
CA VAL A 296 13.04 45.75 7.68
C VAL A 296 12.33 44.50 7.11
N VAL A 297 11.43 43.91 7.89
CA VAL A 297 10.63 42.72 7.51
C VAL A 297 9.20 42.92 8.00
N SER A 298 8.19 42.52 7.23
CA SER A 298 6.79 42.53 7.69
C SER A 298 6.60 41.64 8.93
N PRO A 299 5.66 41.98 9.84
CA PRO A 299 5.29 41.08 10.93
C PRO A 299 4.95 39.70 10.36
N ALA A 300 5.45 38.64 10.99
CA ALA A 300 5.12 37.28 10.56
C ALA A 300 3.58 37.15 10.49
N ALA A 301 3.09 36.78 9.31
CA ALA A 301 1.72 36.30 9.18
C ALA A 301 1.51 35.17 10.21
N GLU A 302 0.33 35.13 10.82
CA GLU A 302 -0.06 34.01 11.69
C GLU A 302 0.29 32.69 10.98
N PRO A 303 0.83 31.68 11.69
CA PRO A 303 1.22 30.44 11.06
C PRO A 303 0.01 29.84 10.35
N THR A 304 0.03 29.91 9.02
CA THR A 304 -0.91 29.19 8.16
C THR A 304 -0.78 27.72 8.48
N TYR A 305 -1.92 27.13 8.85
CA TYR A 305 -2.12 25.74 9.24
C TYR A 305 -1.21 24.72 8.52
N ASP A 306 -0.67 23.77 9.28
CA ASP A 306 -0.03 22.55 8.77
C ASP A 306 -1.11 21.52 8.36
N GLY A 307 -1.93 21.87 7.37
CA GLY A 307 -3.06 21.04 6.92
C GLY A 307 -2.62 19.60 6.63
N ASP A 308 -1.53 19.46 5.89
CA ASP A 308 -1.00 18.16 5.47
C ASP A 308 -0.55 17.27 6.65
N ARG A 309 0.30 17.78 7.58
CA ARG A 309 0.74 16.97 8.74
C ARG A 309 -0.41 16.67 9.69
N ILE A 310 -1.32 17.63 9.91
CA ILE A 310 -2.48 17.39 10.78
C ILE A 310 -3.38 16.32 10.15
N ASP A 311 -3.60 16.37 8.84
CA ASP A 311 -4.36 15.36 8.12
C ASP A 311 -3.69 13.98 8.21
N ASP A 312 -2.36 13.89 8.08
CA ASP A 312 -1.59 12.66 8.29
C ASP A 312 -1.83 12.08 9.70
N LEU A 313 -1.69 12.91 10.74
CA LEU A 313 -1.92 12.50 12.13
C LEU A 313 -3.37 12.06 12.36
N VAL A 314 -4.33 12.75 11.75
CA VAL A 314 -5.76 12.42 11.83
C VAL A 314 -6.06 11.09 11.15
N TYR A 315 -5.41 10.78 10.03
CA TYR A 315 -5.50 9.47 9.38
C TYR A 315 -5.15 8.35 10.37
N TYR A 316 -4.00 8.45 11.06
CA TYR A 316 -3.59 7.41 12.02
C TYR A 316 -4.56 7.27 13.20
N VAL A 317 -5.06 8.39 13.73
CA VAL A 317 -6.08 8.35 14.79
C VAL A 317 -7.35 7.67 14.31
N LEU A 318 -7.85 7.99 13.10
CA LEU A 318 -9.03 7.35 12.53
C LEU A 318 -8.79 5.87 12.24
N ARG A 319 -7.63 5.53 11.69
CA ARG A 319 -7.23 4.15 11.38
C ARG A 319 -7.24 3.28 12.63
N ASP A 320 -6.74 3.79 13.76
CA ASP A 320 -6.65 3.03 15.00
C ASP A 320 -7.99 3.00 15.77
N PHE A 321 -8.74 4.12 15.83
CA PHE A 321 -9.99 4.25 16.61
C PHE A 321 -11.28 3.83 15.88
N VAL A 322 -11.36 4.11 14.58
CA VAL A 322 -12.54 3.85 13.74
C VAL A 322 -12.29 2.61 12.89
N GLY A 323 -11.12 2.55 12.27
CA GLY A 323 -10.64 1.39 11.52
C GLY A 323 -10.13 0.26 12.40
N GLU A 324 -9.39 -0.65 11.77
CA GLU A 324 -8.89 -1.90 12.29
C GLU A 324 -7.35 -1.87 12.42
N GLY A 325 -6.80 -0.68 12.66
CA GLY A 325 -5.36 -0.46 12.76
C GLY A 325 -4.64 -0.86 11.46
N PRO A 326 -3.53 -1.62 11.51
CA PRO A 326 -2.85 -2.14 10.32
C PRO A 326 -3.74 -2.88 9.31
N LEU A 327 -4.87 -3.46 9.74
CA LEU A 327 -5.77 -4.19 8.83
C LEU A 327 -6.77 -3.29 8.08
N THR A 328 -6.82 -2.00 8.39
CA THR A 328 -7.81 -1.05 7.84
C THR A 328 -7.83 -1.06 6.32
N VAL A 329 -6.64 -0.97 5.68
CA VAL A 329 -6.53 -0.95 4.21
C VAL A 329 -6.75 -2.35 3.61
N PRO A 330 -6.03 -3.41 4.05
CA PRO A 330 -6.23 -4.76 3.47
C PRO A 330 -7.68 -5.26 3.54
N ILE A 331 -8.40 -4.99 4.63
CA ILE A 331 -9.82 -5.41 4.76
C ILE A 331 -10.69 -4.71 3.71
N ARG A 332 -10.39 -3.47 3.37
CA ARG A 332 -11.14 -2.67 2.39
C ARG A 332 -10.72 -2.91 0.95
N ASP A 333 -9.55 -3.51 0.71
CA ASP A 333 -9.04 -3.72 -0.64
C ASP A 333 -9.84 -4.81 -1.40
N PRO A 334 -10.65 -4.47 -2.42
CA PRO A 334 -11.45 -5.46 -3.18
C PRO A 334 -10.58 -6.42 -3.99
N HIS A 335 -9.31 -6.09 -4.18
CA HIS A 335 -8.36 -6.87 -4.93
C HIS A 335 -7.72 -8.00 -4.13
N LEU A 336 -8.03 -8.13 -2.84
CA LEU A 336 -7.57 -9.22 -1.98
C LEU A 336 -8.64 -10.29 -1.79
N GLU A 337 -8.19 -11.55 -1.73
CA GLU A 337 -8.98 -12.73 -1.39
C GLU A 337 -8.89 -13.03 0.10
N ASP A 338 -7.67 -13.11 0.62
CA ASP A 338 -7.42 -13.42 2.03
C ASP A 338 -6.51 -12.36 2.67
N VAL A 339 -6.72 -12.11 3.96
CA VAL A 339 -5.86 -11.25 4.80
C VAL A 339 -5.58 -11.98 6.11
N GLU A 340 -4.30 -12.09 6.49
CA GLU A 340 -3.85 -12.89 7.63
C GLU A 340 -2.87 -12.12 8.51
N ALA A 341 -3.27 -11.89 9.76
CA ALA A 341 -2.38 -11.42 10.82
C ALA A 341 -2.23 -12.56 11.83
N ASN A 342 -1.05 -13.17 11.89
CA ASN A 342 -0.87 -14.41 12.64
C ASN A 342 -0.32 -14.18 14.05
N ARG A 343 0.52 -13.16 14.23
CA ARG A 343 1.30 -12.91 15.47
C ARG A 343 1.70 -11.44 15.60
N VAL A 344 2.14 -11.07 16.79
CA VAL A 344 2.80 -9.78 17.07
C VAL A 344 4.17 -9.74 16.37
N ASP A 345 4.56 -8.57 15.88
CA ASP A 345 5.80 -8.30 15.12
C ASP A 345 5.97 -9.12 13.83
N GLU A 346 4.95 -9.87 13.43
CA GLU A 346 4.93 -10.61 12.18
C GLU A 346 4.22 -9.79 11.09
N ARG A 347 4.84 -9.71 9.90
CA ARG A 347 4.21 -9.06 8.72
C ARG A 347 2.84 -9.67 8.46
N VAL A 348 1.81 -8.85 8.23
CA VAL A 348 0.52 -9.32 7.71
C VAL A 348 0.75 -9.96 6.34
N LYS A 349 0.04 -11.04 6.03
CA LYS A 349 0.04 -11.68 4.70
C LYS A 349 -1.29 -11.42 4.03
N VAL A 350 -1.24 -11.34 2.71
CA VAL A 350 -2.44 -11.20 1.88
C VAL A 350 -2.36 -12.17 0.71
N VAL A 351 -3.52 -12.53 0.17
CA VAL A 351 -3.62 -13.29 -1.08
C VAL A 351 -4.28 -12.37 -2.11
N PRO A 352 -3.53 -11.80 -3.06
CA PRO A 352 -4.09 -10.97 -4.12
C PRO A 352 -4.89 -11.80 -5.11
N ARG A 353 -5.95 -11.21 -5.64
CA ARG A 353 -6.71 -11.76 -6.77
C ARG A 353 -5.80 -11.82 -8.00
N PRO A 354 -5.96 -12.84 -8.88
CA PRO A 354 -5.14 -12.99 -10.08
C PRO A 354 -5.09 -11.74 -10.99
N ALA A 355 -6.18 -10.97 -11.06
CA ALA A 355 -6.29 -9.78 -11.90
C ALA A 355 -5.24 -8.70 -11.57
N VAL A 356 -4.81 -8.61 -10.31
CA VAL A 356 -3.79 -7.64 -9.86
C VAL A 356 -2.40 -8.03 -10.34
N LEU A 357 -2.15 -9.34 -10.44
CA LEU A 357 -0.84 -9.89 -10.76
C LEU A 357 -0.59 -9.95 -12.27
N SER A 358 -1.64 -9.80 -13.09
CA SER A 358 -1.55 -9.83 -14.56
C SER A 358 -1.09 -8.52 -15.21
N GLY A 359 -0.79 -7.46 -14.43
CA GLY A 359 -0.14 -6.24 -14.94
C GLY A 359 -1.00 -5.41 -15.90
N ALA A 360 -2.33 -5.38 -15.71
CA ALA A 360 -3.26 -4.72 -16.63
C ALA A 360 -3.36 -3.18 -16.49
N ASP A 361 -2.37 -2.53 -15.88
CA ASP A 361 -2.40 -1.09 -15.59
C ASP A 361 -1.68 -0.22 -16.64
N ASP A 362 -1.37 -0.75 -17.83
CA ASP A 362 -0.92 0.08 -18.96
C ASP A 362 -2.07 0.27 -19.96
N GLU A 363 -2.93 1.25 -19.69
CA GLU A 363 -3.81 1.86 -20.71
C GLU A 363 -2.93 2.55 -21.77
N GLY A 364 -2.29 1.80 -22.68
CA GLY A 364 -1.47 2.42 -23.72
C GLY A 364 -0.52 1.58 -24.56
N SER A 365 -0.51 0.24 -24.50
CA SER A 365 0.36 -0.56 -25.40
C SER A 365 -0.45 -1.46 -26.34
N ASP A 366 -0.29 -1.16 -27.63
CA ASP A 366 -0.74 -1.95 -28.77
C ASP A 366 -0.17 -3.38 -28.73
N ASP A 367 -0.91 -4.28 -29.36
CA ASP A 367 -0.63 -5.70 -29.55
C ASP A 367 0.86 -6.07 -29.78
N THR A 368 1.19 -7.26 -29.25
CA THR A 368 2.37 -8.13 -29.49
C THR A 368 3.58 -7.93 -28.56
N VAL A 369 3.80 -8.89 -27.65
CA VAL A 369 4.69 -10.04 -27.82
C VAL A 369 4.51 -10.97 -26.62
N ALA A 370 3.95 -12.16 -26.86
CA ALA A 370 4.02 -13.26 -25.90
C ALA A 370 5.46 -13.83 -25.92
N SER A 371 6.25 -13.46 -24.92
CA SER A 371 7.50 -14.13 -24.53
C SER A 371 7.71 -13.75 -23.06
N SER A 372 7.91 -14.63 -22.09
CA SER A 372 8.46 -15.98 -22.09
C SER A 372 8.13 -16.59 -20.73
N GLY A 373 7.63 -17.84 -20.69
CA GLY A 373 7.62 -18.69 -19.50
C GLY A 373 7.03 -18.08 -18.22
N ILE A 374 5.71 -17.87 -18.18
CA ILE A 374 5.00 -17.57 -16.93
C ILE A 374 5.01 -18.84 -16.07
N ASP A 375 5.67 -18.75 -14.92
CA ASP A 375 5.69 -19.76 -13.85
C ASP A 375 4.23 -20.14 -13.45
N PRO A 376 3.86 -21.43 -13.35
CA PRO A 376 2.51 -21.88 -12.98
C PRO A 376 2.01 -21.49 -11.58
N LEU A 377 2.75 -20.67 -10.82
CA LEU A 377 2.30 -20.04 -9.57
C LEU A 377 1.50 -18.75 -9.79
N ALA A 378 1.16 -18.42 -11.04
CA ALA A 378 0.25 -17.33 -11.42
C ALA A 378 -1.20 -17.58 -10.95
N GLY A 379 -1.43 -17.42 -9.64
CA GLY A 379 -2.75 -17.37 -9.00
C GLY A 379 -2.72 -17.78 -7.52
N GLY A 380 -2.87 -16.81 -6.60
CA GLY A 380 -3.38 -17.08 -5.25
C GLY A 380 -2.39 -17.44 -4.14
N GLY A 381 -1.09 -17.17 -4.29
CA GLY A 381 -0.11 -17.35 -3.20
C GLY A 381 -0.20 -16.27 -2.13
N ARG A 382 0.15 -16.62 -0.88
CA ARG A 382 0.33 -15.63 0.20
C ARG A 382 1.56 -14.77 -0.09
N ILE A 383 1.40 -13.45 -0.02
CA ILE A 383 2.50 -12.49 -0.11
C ILE A 383 2.55 -11.62 1.16
N PRO A 384 3.75 -11.23 1.62
CA PRO A 384 3.89 -10.42 2.82
C PRO A 384 3.57 -8.96 2.52
N THR A 385 3.15 -8.27 3.58
CA THR A 385 2.94 -6.83 3.56
C THR A 385 3.99 -6.04 4.33
N ASN A 386 4.02 -4.72 4.20
CA ASN A 386 4.78 -3.82 5.07
C ASN A 386 4.08 -3.52 6.41
N LEU A 387 2.94 -4.16 6.68
CA LEU A 387 2.12 -3.93 7.87
C LEU A 387 2.41 -5.00 8.92
N ALA A 388 2.42 -4.61 10.19
CA ALA A 388 2.55 -5.53 11.33
C ALA A 388 1.90 -4.94 12.57
N PHE A 389 1.49 -5.80 13.50
CA PHE A 389 1.07 -5.39 14.83
C PHE A 389 2.27 -5.43 15.77
N ALA A 390 2.79 -4.27 16.14
CA ALA A 390 3.95 -4.17 17.06
C ALA A 390 3.57 -4.24 18.55
N ASP A 391 2.29 -4.14 18.88
CA ASP A 391 1.79 -4.12 20.26
C ASP A 391 0.67 -5.15 20.42
N GLU A 392 0.88 -6.11 21.32
CA GLU A 392 -0.08 -7.19 21.59
C GLU A 392 -1.42 -6.65 22.10
N THR A 393 -1.41 -5.61 22.93
CA THR A 393 -2.64 -5.04 23.51
C THR A 393 -3.52 -4.45 22.41
N ARG A 394 -2.95 -3.63 21.53
CA ARG A 394 -3.63 -3.09 20.35
C ARG A 394 -4.15 -4.20 19.44
N PHE A 395 -3.39 -5.29 19.29
CA PHE A 395 -3.84 -6.42 18.48
C PHE A 395 -5.03 -7.16 19.12
N VAL A 396 -5.00 -7.40 20.44
CA VAL A 396 -6.13 -7.94 21.21
C VAL A 396 -7.35 -7.04 21.10
N ASP A 397 -7.18 -5.72 21.16
CA ASP A 397 -8.28 -4.76 21.02
C ASP A 397 -8.91 -4.84 19.63
N VAL A 398 -8.11 -4.98 18.56
CA VAL A 398 -8.64 -5.20 17.20
C VAL A 398 -9.40 -6.52 17.13
N VAL A 399 -8.82 -7.63 17.58
CA VAL A 399 -9.47 -8.95 17.61
C VAL A 399 -10.81 -8.92 18.34
N THR A 400 -10.84 -8.27 19.52
CA THR A 400 -12.05 -8.17 20.35
C THR A 400 -13.10 -7.29 19.69
N ARG A 401 -12.72 -6.17 19.08
CA ARG A 401 -13.63 -5.30 18.32
C ARG A 401 -14.22 -6.01 17.10
N LEU A 402 -13.41 -6.79 16.37
CA LEU A 402 -13.88 -7.57 15.23
C LEU A 402 -14.95 -8.58 15.66
N ALA A 403 -14.71 -9.32 16.75
CA ALA A 403 -15.72 -10.25 17.28
C ALA A 403 -17.01 -9.54 17.74
N ALA A 404 -16.86 -8.41 18.44
CA ALA A 404 -17.98 -7.66 18.97
C ALA A 404 -18.89 -7.06 17.88
N ARG A 405 -18.37 -6.82 16.66
CA ARG A 405 -19.18 -6.35 15.51
C ARG A 405 -20.26 -7.34 15.11
N ASP A 406 -20.04 -8.63 15.31
CA ASP A 406 -21.02 -9.70 15.06
C ASP A 406 -21.69 -10.17 16.36
N GLY A 407 -21.63 -9.36 17.42
CA GLY A 407 -22.27 -9.62 18.70
C GLY A 407 -21.59 -10.69 19.56
N VAL A 408 -20.35 -11.08 19.24
CA VAL A 408 -19.60 -12.09 20.00
C VAL A 408 -18.62 -11.43 20.96
N GLU A 409 -18.71 -11.79 22.24
CA GLU A 409 -17.77 -11.33 23.26
C GLU A 409 -16.67 -12.39 23.49
N LEU A 410 -15.43 -12.06 23.15
CA LEU A 410 -14.29 -12.94 23.40
C LEU A 410 -13.85 -12.86 24.86
N ASN A 411 -13.56 -14.01 25.45
CA ASN A 411 -13.05 -14.14 26.81
C ASN A 411 -12.26 -15.45 26.96
N ALA A 412 -11.73 -15.73 28.17
CA ALA A 412 -10.93 -16.94 28.39
C ALA A 412 -11.71 -18.27 28.18
N SER A 413 -13.03 -18.27 28.34
CA SER A 413 -13.90 -19.44 28.11
C SER A 413 -14.37 -19.55 26.65
N THR A 414 -14.49 -18.41 25.95
CA THR A 414 -14.81 -18.32 24.52
C THR A 414 -13.70 -17.54 23.80
N PRO A 415 -12.50 -18.12 23.63
CA PRO A 415 -11.31 -17.37 23.21
C PRO A 415 -11.14 -17.20 21.70
N SER A 416 -12.03 -17.76 20.89
CA SER A 416 -12.05 -17.58 19.44
C SER A 416 -13.47 -17.46 18.94
N ALA A 417 -13.63 -16.86 17.77
CA ALA A 417 -14.89 -16.74 17.08
C ALA A 417 -14.69 -16.77 15.57
N LYS A 418 -15.71 -17.26 14.86
CA LYS A 418 -15.92 -17.00 13.44
C LYS A 418 -17.04 -15.97 13.35
N VAL A 419 -16.76 -14.85 12.70
CA VAL A 419 -17.67 -13.72 12.61
C VAL A 419 -17.79 -13.21 11.19
N ASN A 420 -18.91 -12.57 10.93
CA ASN A 420 -19.24 -11.95 9.66
C ASN A 420 -19.26 -10.44 9.84
N LEU A 421 -18.36 -9.76 9.15
CA LEU A 421 -18.16 -8.33 9.30
C LEU A 421 -18.85 -7.60 8.15
N ASP A 422 -19.71 -6.66 8.51
CA ASP A 422 -20.14 -5.57 7.63
C ASP A 422 -19.14 -4.41 7.81
N ILE A 423 -18.45 -4.05 6.73
CA ILE A 423 -17.39 -3.04 6.75
C ILE A 423 -17.82 -1.89 5.86
N ASP A 424 -17.82 -0.68 6.42
CA ASP A 424 -18.15 0.53 5.66
C ASP A 424 -17.31 0.64 4.37
N GLY A 425 -18.00 0.82 3.24
CA GLY A 425 -17.38 0.91 1.91
C GLY A 425 -17.05 -0.44 1.26
N VAL A 426 -17.25 -1.56 1.96
CA VAL A 426 -17.09 -2.91 1.41
C VAL A 426 -18.50 -3.50 1.17
N PRO A 427 -18.89 -3.76 -0.09
CA PRO A 427 -20.24 -4.20 -0.40
C PRO A 427 -20.51 -5.65 0.02
N GLU A 428 -19.47 -6.48 0.15
CA GLU A 428 -19.58 -7.86 0.60
C GLU A 428 -19.42 -8.02 2.12
N THR A 429 -20.07 -9.06 2.65
CA THR A 429 -19.79 -9.54 4.01
C THR A 429 -18.38 -10.15 4.05
N VAL A 430 -17.56 -9.67 4.97
CA VAL A 430 -16.19 -10.16 5.16
C VAL A 430 -16.18 -11.23 6.24
N ARG A 431 -15.78 -12.45 5.89
CA ARG A 431 -15.63 -13.54 6.87
C ARG A 431 -14.35 -13.36 7.64
N CYS A 432 -14.40 -13.50 8.96
CA CYS A 432 -13.25 -13.31 9.82
C CYS A 432 -13.22 -14.39 10.90
N ALA A 433 -12.13 -15.13 10.98
CA ALA A 433 -11.77 -15.93 12.14
C ALA A 433 -10.83 -15.12 13.02
N VAL A 434 -11.09 -15.10 14.33
CA VAL A 434 -10.28 -14.39 15.30
C VAL A 434 -10.02 -15.26 16.53
N ALA A 435 -8.85 -15.08 17.16
CA ALA A 435 -8.57 -15.70 18.45
C ALA A 435 -7.68 -14.85 19.35
N LEU A 436 -7.89 -15.03 20.66
CA LEU A 436 -7.09 -14.47 21.74
C LEU A 436 -5.80 -15.28 21.98
N PRO A 437 -4.76 -14.68 22.59
CA PRO A 437 -3.48 -15.33 22.88
C PRO A 437 -3.59 -16.62 23.73
N VAL A 438 -4.66 -16.77 24.52
CA VAL A 438 -4.88 -17.93 25.39
C VAL A 438 -4.95 -19.27 24.63
N ILE A 439 -5.26 -19.25 23.34
CA ILE A 439 -5.29 -20.46 22.48
C ILE A 439 -4.43 -20.33 21.22
N SER A 440 -3.66 -19.26 21.10
CA SER A 440 -2.87 -18.91 19.92
C SER A 440 -1.45 -18.61 20.40
N GLU A 441 -0.58 -19.61 20.25
CA GLU A 441 0.83 -19.48 20.62
C GLU A 441 1.46 -18.32 19.83
N ASP A 442 2.21 -17.46 20.52
CA ASP A 442 2.82 -16.21 19.99
C ASP A 442 1.87 -15.01 19.71
N GLY A 443 0.63 -15.04 20.24
CA GLY A 443 -0.24 -13.86 20.30
C GLY A 443 -1.60 -14.05 19.60
N PRO A 444 -2.40 -12.97 19.47
CA PRO A 444 -3.69 -13.01 18.80
C PRO A 444 -3.53 -13.34 17.31
N HIS A 445 -4.60 -13.84 16.67
CA HIS A 445 -4.62 -13.97 15.21
C HIS A 445 -5.94 -13.52 14.60
N VAL A 446 -5.86 -13.14 13.32
CA VAL A 446 -6.97 -12.76 12.45
C VAL A 446 -6.75 -13.44 11.10
N SER A 447 -7.76 -14.16 10.62
CA SER A 447 -7.80 -14.71 9.27
C SER A 447 -9.10 -14.28 8.60
N ILE A 448 -8.96 -13.51 7.54
CA ILE A 448 -10.07 -12.92 6.81
C ILE A 448 -10.13 -13.55 5.42
N ARG A 449 -11.35 -13.90 5.01
CA ARG A 449 -11.65 -14.40 3.67
C ARG A 449 -12.74 -13.55 3.03
N LYS A 450 -12.41 -12.97 1.88
CA LYS A 450 -13.24 -12.05 1.12
C LYS A 450 -13.80 -12.74 -0.11
N GLN A 451 -15.12 -12.66 -0.26
CA GLN A 451 -15.77 -13.01 -1.51
C GLN A 451 -15.47 -11.96 -2.57
N ALA A 452 -15.49 -12.36 -3.84
CA ALA A 452 -15.37 -11.38 -4.92
C ALA A 452 -16.55 -10.39 -4.84
N ALA A 453 -16.25 -9.10 -4.94
CA ALA A 453 -17.24 -8.03 -4.95
C ALA A 453 -18.24 -8.19 -6.11
N ASN A 454 -17.77 -8.72 -7.25
CA ASN A 454 -18.59 -9.03 -8.42
C ASN A 454 -18.59 -10.54 -8.67
N ALA A 455 -19.79 -11.12 -8.77
CA ALA A 455 -19.93 -12.48 -9.28
C ALA A 455 -19.43 -12.51 -10.73
N MET A 456 -18.66 -13.54 -11.07
CA MET A 456 -18.34 -13.80 -12.48
C MET A 456 -19.64 -13.97 -13.25
N THR A 457 -19.70 -13.46 -14.48
CA THR A 457 -20.84 -13.68 -15.38
C THR A 457 -20.66 -14.98 -16.16
N PRO A 458 -21.72 -15.53 -16.77
CA PRO A 458 -21.58 -16.66 -17.69
C PRO A 458 -20.66 -16.34 -18.87
N VAL A 459 -20.64 -15.07 -19.31
CA VAL A 459 -19.74 -14.58 -20.37
C VAL A 459 -18.28 -14.65 -19.91
N ASP A 460 -17.99 -14.25 -18.67
CA ASP A 460 -16.63 -14.36 -18.11
C ASP A 460 -16.15 -15.82 -18.08
N LEU A 461 -17.04 -16.74 -17.70
CA LEU A 461 -16.73 -18.17 -17.66
C LEU A 461 -16.46 -18.75 -19.04
N VAL A 462 -17.19 -18.31 -20.08
CA VAL A 462 -16.95 -18.71 -21.47
C VAL A 462 -15.63 -18.14 -21.99
N ASN A 463 -15.37 -16.85 -21.74
CA ASN A 463 -14.12 -16.19 -22.17
C ASN A 463 -12.88 -16.82 -21.51
N ARG A 464 -13.00 -17.30 -20.27
CA ARG A 464 -11.93 -18.05 -19.58
C ARG A 464 -11.84 -19.52 -19.98
N GLY A 465 -12.68 -19.99 -20.89
CA GLY A 465 -12.75 -21.40 -21.30
C GLY A 465 -13.20 -22.35 -20.18
N THR A 466 -13.82 -21.84 -19.12
CA THR A 466 -14.33 -22.64 -17.99
C THR A 466 -15.62 -23.37 -18.35
N LEU A 467 -16.49 -22.75 -19.15
CA LEU A 467 -17.71 -23.34 -19.69
C LEU A 467 -17.81 -23.11 -21.20
N SER A 468 -18.50 -24.01 -21.91
CA SER A 468 -18.88 -23.77 -23.29
C SER A 468 -20.22 -23.04 -23.36
N THR A 469 -20.47 -22.35 -24.47
CA THR A 469 -21.75 -21.66 -24.73
C THR A 469 -22.94 -22.62 -24.69
N GLU A 470 -22.77 -23.86 -25.15
CA GLU A 470 -23.80 -24.90 -25.14
C GLU A 470 -24.18 -25.28 -23.70
N LEU A 471 -23.20 -25.39 -22.80
CA LEU A 471 -23.44 -25.71 -21.39
C LEU A 471 -24.14 -24.57 -20.66
N VAL A 472 -23.73 -23.32 -20.93
CA VAL A 472 -24.42 -22.13 -20.42
C VAL A 472 -25.88 -22.10 -20.91
N THR A 473 -26.11 -22.42 -22.18
CA THR A 473 -27.47 -22.47 -22.77
C THR A 473 -28.32 -23.56 -22.12
N LEU A 474 -27.75 -24.76 -21.89
CA LEU A 474 -28.44 -25.84 -21.19
C LEU A 474 -28.82 -25.43 -19.77
N LEU A 475 -27.89 -24.82 -19.02
CA LEU A 475 -28.14 -24.35 -17.67
C LEU A 475 -29.24 -23.27 -17.65
N TRP A 476 -29.20 -22.32 -18.58
CA TRP A 476 -30.25 -21.31 -18.72
C TRP A 476 -31.63 -21.96 -18.93
N LEU A 477 -31.77 -22.91 -19.86
CA LEU A 477 -33.03 -23.64 -20.08
C LEU A 477 -33.50 -24.41 -18.84
N LEU A 478 -32.57 -24.93 -18.03
CA LEU A 478 -32.92 -25.58 -16.76
C LEU A 478 -33.47 -24.57 -15.75
N TYR A 479 -32.85 -23.40 -15.59
CA TYR A 479 -33.34 -22.36 -14.68
C TYR A 479 -34.71 -21.82 -15.10
N GLU A 480 -34.93 -21.58 -16.39
CA GLU A 480 -36.22 -21.10 -16.94
C GLU A 480 -37.38 -22.10 -16.74
N HIS A 481 -37.06 -23.38 -16.53
CA HIS A 481 -38.04 -24.45 -16.34
C HIS A 481 -37.96 -25.11 -14.96
N HIS A 482 -37.40 -24.41 -13.97
CA HIS A 482 -37.27 -24.88 -12.57
C HIS A 482 -36.62 -26.27 -12.44
N GLY A 483 -35.63 -26.54 -13.29
CA GLY A 483 -34.82 -27.75 -13.23
C GLY A 483 -33.87 -27.72 -12.03
N VAL A 484 -33.69 -28.88 -11.39
CA VAL A 484 -32.73 -29.02 -10.28
C VAL A 484 -31.31 -29.13 -10.82
N VAL A 485 -30.44 -28.20 -10.40
CA VAL A 485 -29.02 -28.17 -10.77
C VAL A 485 -28.15 -28.34 -9.53
N LEU A 486 -27.24 -29.32 -9.55
CA LEU A 486 -26.27 -29.55 -8.49
C LEU A 486 -24.84 -29.32 -9.00
N PHE A 487 -24.12 -28.38 -8.39
CA PHE A 487 -22.70 -28.17 -8.63
C PHE A 487 -21.88 -29.00 -7.65
N ALA A 488 -21.16 -30.01 -8.15
CA ALA A 488 -20.36 -30.92 -7.33
C ALA A 488 -18.86 -30.79 -7.64
N GLY A 489 -18.02 -30.94 -6.61
CA GLY A 489 -16.56 -30.84 -6.73
C GLY A 489 -15.87 -30.57 -5.38
N PRO A 490 -14.54 -30.71 -5.31
CA PRO A 490 -13.79 -30.45 -4.08
C PRO A 490 -13.91 -28.99 -3.63
N THR A 491 -13.55 -28.73 -2.36
CA THR A 491 -13.45 -27.36 -1.82
C THR A 491 -12.46 -26.55 -2.66
N GLY A 492 -12.82 -25.31 -3.01
CA GLY A 492 -11.98 -24.45 -3.85
C GLY A 492 -12.11 -24.65 -5.35
N ALA A 493 -12.90 -25.61 -5.84
CA ALA A 493 -13.10 -25.85 -7.28
C ALA A 493 -13.96 -24.80 -8.02
N GLY A 494 -14.36 -23.71 -7.36
CA GLY A 494 -15.21 -22.67 -7.97
C GLY A 494 -16.71 -22.98 -8.02
N LYS A 495 -17.22 -23.91 -7.21
CA LYS A 495 -18.65 -24.29 -7.18
C LYS A 495 -19.59 -23.09 -6.95
N THR A 496 -19.38 -22.35 -5.87
CA THR A 496 -20.18 -21.17 -5.55
C THR A 496 -20.03 -20.09 -6.62
N THR A 497 -18.86 -19.96 -7.25
CA THR A 497 -18.63 -19.03 -8.36
C THR A 497 -19.47 -19.39 -9.59
N LEU A 498 -19.51 -20.67 -9.97
CA LEU A 498 -20.37 -21.16 -11.03
C LEU A 498 -21.85 -20.93 -10.69
N MET A 499 -22.28 -21.26 -9.48
CA MET A 499 -23.66 -21.02 -9.04
C MET A 499 -24.03 -19.53 -9.14
N ASN A 500 -23.23 -18.65 -8.54
CA ASN A 500 -23.44 -17.20 -8.58
C ASN A 500 -23.51 -16.63 -10.00
N ALA A 501 -22.70 -17.14 -10.92
CA ALA A 501 -22.72 -16.69 -12.30
C ALA A 501 -24.05 -16.94 -13.01
N HIS A 502 -24.79 -17.96 -12.59
CA HIS A 502 -26.05 -18.34 -13.22
C HIS A 502 -27.29 -17.79 -12.49
N MET A 503 -27.12 -17.13 -11.34
CA MET A 503 -28.25 -16.50 -10.63
C MET A 503 -29.07 -15.56 -11.52
N PRO A 504 -28.48 -14.75 -12.43
CA PRO A 504 -29.26 -13.93 -13.36
C PRO A 504 -30.16 -14.69 -14.35
N PHE A 505 -30.01 -16.01 -14.50
CA PHE A 505 -30.87 -16.83 -15.37
C PHE A 505 -32.16 -17.29 -14.70
N ILE A 506 -32.29 -17.14 -13.38
CA ILE A 506 -33.58 -17.34 -12.71
C ILE A 506 -34.55 -16.26 -13.25
N PRO A 507 -35.76 -16.62 -13.72
CA PRO A 507 -36.75 -15.65 -14.17
C PRO A 507 -36.94 -14.49 -13.19
N PHE A 508 -37.12 -13.27 -13.70
CA PHE A 508 -37.18 -12.08 -12.84
C PHE A 508 -38.48 -11.99 -12.01
N ASP A 509 -39.54 -12.65 -12.48
CA ASP A 509 -40.83 -12.77 -11.82
C ASP A 509 -40.87 -13.87 -10.75
N ASP A 510 -39.87 -14.75 -10.71
CA ASP A 510 -39.70 -15.74 -9.65
C ASP A 510 -39.22 -15.09 -8.34
N ARG A 511 -39.49 -15.78 -7.23
CA ARG A 511 -38.98 -15.47 -5.90
C ARG A 511 -37.87 -16.43 -5.51
N PRO A 512 -36.59 -16.11 -5.77
CA PRO A 512 -35.49 -16.94 -5.31
C PRO A 512 -35.22 -16.74 -3.81
N VAL A 513 -34.99 -17.82 -3.09
CA VAL A 513 -34.56 -17.81 -1.68
C VAL A 513 -33.20 -18.50 -1.56
N SER A 514 -32.16 -17.73 -1.20
CA SER A 514 -30.84 -18.31 -0.90
C SER A 514 -30.73 -18.72 0.56
N ILE A 515 -30.05 -19.84 0.79
CA ILE A 515 -29.76 -20.38 2.11
C ILE A 515 -28.27 -20.64 2.17
N ASP A 516 -27.59 -19.91 3.04
CA ASP A 516 -26.14 -19.86 3.14
C ASP A 516 -25.66 -20.28 4.54
N GLU A 517 -24.56 -21.03 4.60
CA GLU A 517 -23.95 -21.41 5.87
C GLU A 517 -23.01 -20.30 6.38
N GLY A 518 -23.28 -19.81 7.58
CA GLY A 518 -22.48 -18.83 8.32
C GLY A 518 -22.67 -17.40 7.81
N SER A 519 -22.42 -17.19 6.51
CA SER A 519 -22.64 -15.91 5.83
C SER A 519 -23.05 -16.11 4.40
N ARG A 520 -23.77 -15.10 3.91
CA ARG A 520 -24.21 -14.96 2.53
C ARG A 520 -23.04 -15.14 1.56
N GLU A 521 -23.12 -16.16 0.71
CA GLU A 521 -22.27 -16.34 -0.47
C GLU A 521 -23.04 -16.11 -1.76
N VAL A 522 -24.35 -16.37 -1.75
CA VAL A 522 -25.19 -16.22 -2.92
C VAL A 522 -25.62 -14.77 -3.12
N ARG A 523 -25.36 -14.25 -4.32
CA ARG A 523 -25.85 -12.96 -4.80
C ARG A 523 -27.05 -13.17 -5.71
N LEU A 524 -28.23 -12.79 -5.22
CA LEU A 524 -29.46 -12.77 -5.98
C LEU A 524 -29.66 -11.34 -6.54
N PRO A 525 -29.71 -11.16 -7.87
CA PRO A 525 -29.99 -9.86 -8.49
C PRO A 525 -31.48 -9.46 -8.45
N HIS A 526 -32.36 -10.37 -8.00
CA HIS A 526 -33.82 -10.22 -8.01
C HIS A 526 -34.34 -9.32 -6.89
N GLU A 527 -35.28 -8.43 -7.21
CA GLU A 527 -35.96 -7.57 -6.22
C GLU A 527 -36.78 -8.38 -5.21
N THR A 528 -37.32 -9.53 -5.63
CA THR A 528 -38.09 -10.48 -4.82
C THR A 528 -37.22 -11.39 -3.96
N GLY A 529 -35.90 -11.39 -4.20
CA GLY A 529 -34.95 -12.33 -3.62
C GLY A 529 -34.82 -12.19 -2.10
N VAL A 530 -34.76 -13.33 -1.40
CA VAL A 530 -34.51 -13.38 0.05
C VAL A 530 -33.22 -14.17 0.30
N ALA A 531 -32.35 -13.68 1.18
CA ALA A 531 -31.14 -14.40 1.60
C ALA A 531 -31.24 -14.75 3.09
N LEU A 532 -31.04 -16.03 3.41
CA LEU A 532 -31.05 -16.56 4.77
C LEU A 532 -29.66 -17.11 5.11
N THR A 533 -29.17 -16.84 6.31
CA THR A 533 -27.87 -17.33 6.79
C THR A 533 -28.01 -18.09 8.09
N THR A 534 -27.27 -19.18 8.25
CA THR A 534 -27.25 -19.90 9.53
C THR A 534 -26.70 -19.03 10.65
N ARG A 535 -27.02 -19.40 11.89
CA ARG A 535 -26.50 -18.72 13.08
C ARG A 535 -26.03 -19.74 14.10
N ASP A 536 -24.72 -19.78 14.31
CA ASP A 536 -24.11 -20.59 15.36
C ASP A 536 -24.39 -19.97 16.74
N HIS A 537 -24.62 -20.83 17.74
CA HIS A 537 -24.81 -20.39 19.12
C HIS A 537 -24.56 -21.56 20.09
N GLU A 538 -23.90 -21.31 21.22
CA GLU A 538 -23.59 -22.35 22.22
C GLU A 538 -24.86 -23.02 22.78
N ASN A 539 -25.89 -22.22 23.07
CA ASN A 539 -27.24 -22.71 23.32
C ASN A 539 -27.91 -23.22 22.03
N ALA A 540 -28.14 -24.54 21.97
CA ALA A 540 -28.79 -25.22 20.85
C ALA A 540 -30.17 -24.64 20.47
N TYR A 541 -30.95 -24.12 21.42
CA TYR A 541 -32.25 -23.49 21.14
C TYR A 541 -32.14 -22.15 20.41
N LYS A 542 -30.94 -21.56 20.44
CA LYS A 542 -30.62 -20.35 19.70
C LYS A 542 -29.75 -20.66 18.49
N ALA A 543 -29.37 -21.90 18.21
CA ALA A 543 -28.66 -22.21 16.97
C ALA A 543 -29.68 -22.32 15.83
N VAL A 544 -29.32 -21.83 14.66
CA VAL A 544 -30.14 -21.92 13.44
C VAL A 544 -29.31 -22.63 12.39
N SER A 545 -29.68 -23.88 12.07
CA SER A 545 -28.94 -24.74 11.14
C SER A 545 -29.42 -24.61 9.69
N MET A 546 -28.65 -25.12 8.72
CA MET A 546 -29.07 -25.19 7.31
C MET A 546 -30.43 -25.89 7.15
N ALA A 547 -30.59 -27.07 7.75
CA ALA A 547 -31.86 -27.83 7.70
C ALA A 547 -33.04 -27.04 8.30
N THR A 548 -32.79 -26.28 9.37
CA THR A 548 -33.80 -25.39 9.97
C THR A 548 -34.21 -24.30 8.99
N LEU A 549 -33.25 -23.63 8.34
CA LEU A 549 -33.55 -22.58 7.36
C LEU A 549 -34.25 -23.12 6.11
N MET A 550 -33.85 -24.29 5.62
CA MET A 550 -34.54 -24.96 4.50
C MET A 550 -35.99 -25.26 4.84
N THR A 551 -36.25 -25.73 6.06
CA THR A 551 -37.63 -25.94 6.53
C THR A 551 -38.42 -24.63 6.62
N GLU A 552 -37.81 -23.57 7.17
CA GLU A 552 -38.44 -22.26 7.32
C GLU A 552 -38.65 -21.55 5.97
N ALA A 553 -37.77 -21.78 4.99
CA ALA A 553 -37.86 -21.20 3.66
C ALA A 553 -39.17 -21.56 2.95
N ASN A 554 -39.76 -22.73 3.24
CA ASN A 554 -41.07 -23.11 2.74
C ASN A 554 -42.18 -22.09 3.07
N TYR A 555 -42.10 -21.41 4.21
CA TYR A 555 -43.07 -20.37 4.57
C TYR A 555 -42.90 -19.08 3.76
N LEU A 556 -41.77 -18.92 3.07
CA LEU A 556 -41.51 -17.82 2.17
C LEU A 556 -42.08 -18.06 0.76
N ASN A 557 -42.66 -19.23 0.49
CA ASN A 557 -43.21 -19.59 -0.82
C ASN A 557 -42.19 -19.29 -1.96
N PRO A 558 -41.00 -19.92 -1.93
CA PRO A 558 -40.00 -19.74 -2.97
C PRO A 558 -40.46 -20.36 -4.29
N ASP A 559 -40.16 -19.71 -5.41
CA ASP A 559 -40.25 -20.35 -6.74
C ASP A 559 -38.93 -21.07 -7.08
N VAL A 560 -37.82 -20.64 -6.48
CA VAL A 560 -36.49 -21.25 -6.61
C VAL A 560 -35.78 -21.22 -5.26
N GLU A 561 -35.31 -22.37 -4.78
CA GLU A 561 -34.41 -22.45 -3.62
C GLU A 561 -32.95 -22.55 -4.08
N VAL A 562 -32.09 -21.69 -3.53
CA VAL A 562 -30.64 -21.69 -3.80
C VAL A 562 -29.89 -22.07 -2.53
N ILE A 563 -29.52 -23.34 -2.42
CA ILE A 563 -28.82 -23.89 -1.26
C ILE A 563 -27.32 -23.84 -1.52
N ALA A 564 -26.59 -23.01 -0.78
CA ALA A 564 -25.17 -22.75 -1.05
C ALA A 564 -24.30 -24.00 -0.88
N GLU A 565 -24.56 -24.80 0.16
CA GLU A 565 -23.85 -26.04 0.41
C GLU A 565 -24.73 -27.07 1.12
N ILE A 566 -24.56 -28.35 0.74
CA ILE A 566 -25.20 -29.50 1.39
C ILE A 566 -24.08 -30.41 1.88
N ASN A 567 -23.67 -30.24 3.13
CA ASN A 567 -22.50 -30.91 3.72
C ASN A 567 -22.83 -31.75 4.96
N THR A 568 -24.07 -31.70 5.48
CA THR A 568 -24.52 -32.52 6.62
C THR A 568 -25.58 -33.54 6.22
N PRO A 569 -25.71 -34.65 6.96
CA PRO A 569 -26.82 -35.59 6.76
C PRO A 569 -28.19 -34.93 6.88
N ALA A 570 -28.37 -34.02 7.84
CA ALA A 570 -29.64 -33.33 8.06
C ALA A 570 -30.00 -32.41 6.88
N SER A 571 -29.05 -31.59 6.39
CA SER A 571 -29.30 -30.75 5.20
C SER A 571 -29.58 -31.59 3.95
N PHE A 572 -28.93 -32.74 3.81
CA PHE A 572 -29.19 -33.65 2.69
C PHE A 572 -30.58 -34.28 2.75
N GLU A 573 -31.01 -34.70 3.93
CA GLU A 573 -32.37 -35.24 4.15
C GLU A 573 -33.42 -34.18 3.81
N THR A 574 -33.29 -32.96 4.31
CA THR A 574 -34.22 -31.86 3.99
C THR A 574 -34.22 -31.53 2.49
N PHE A 575 -33.05 -31.50 1.84
CA PHE A 575 -32.96 -31.29 0.39
C PHE A 575 -33.70 -32.37 -0.40
N ALA A 576 -33.55 -33.63 0.00
CA ALA A 576 -34.23 -34.76 -0.64
C ALA A 576 -35.76 -34.67 -0.46
N GLU A 577 -36.22 -34.18 0.70
CA GLU A 577 -37.63 -33.92 0.95
C GLU A 577 -38.16 -32.78 0.06
N SER A 578 -37.43 -31.66 -0.08
CA SER A 578 -37.82 -30.55 -0.96
C SER A 578 -38.01 -31.01 -2.41
N ILE A 579 -37.09 -31.81 -2.95
CA ILE A 579 -37.23 -32.34 -4.33
C ILE A 579 -38.52 -33.17 -4.49
N ASN A 580 -38.93 -33.88 -3.43
CA ASN A 580 -40.10 -34.75 -3.49
C ASN A 580 -41.43 -33.97 -3.40
N THR A 581 -41.42 -32.76 -2.84
CA THR A 581 -42.60 -31.91 -2.74
C THR A 581 -42.85 -31.02 -3.96
N GLY A 582 -41.88 -30.99 -4.88
CA GLY A 582 -41.80 -29.94 -5.90
C GLY A 582 -41.46 -28.61 -5.26
#